data_AF-A0A6I1GPE2-F1
#
_entry.id   AF-A0A6I1GPE2-F1
#
_cell.length_a   1.000
_cell.length_b   1.000
_cell.length_c   1.000
_cell.angle_alpha   90.00
_cell.angle_beta   90.00
_cell.angle_gamma   90.00
#
_symmetry.space_group_name_H-M   'P 1'
#
loop_
_entity.id
_entity.type
_entity.pdbx_description
1 polymer ?
#
loop_
_entity_poly.entity_id
_entity_poly.type
_entity_poly.pdbx_seq_one_letter_code
_entity_poly.pdbx_strand_id
1 'polypeptide(L)'
;MPTGPLHWKTVLITTYDNGEQEEDTEPCRCMIGHDHNADNVAYEYPDAECLSASDSALIWGSSGMDEDYTFGYSEDELRDAM
;
A
#
# COMPACT_ATOMS: atom_id res chain seq x y z
N MET A 1 -12.64 0.39 2.04
CA MET A 1 -12.82 1.87 2.01
C MET A 1 -11.62 2.55 2.64
N PRO A 2 -11.01 3.60 2.05
CA PRO A 2 -9.91 4.32 2.69
C PRO A 2 -10.43 5.04 3.94
N THR A 3 -9.95 4.64 5.10
CA THR A 3 -10.39 5.12 6.43
C THR A 3 -9.39 6.07 7.09
N GLY A 4 -8.29 6.40 6.41
CA GLY A 4 -7.29 7.37 6.86
C GLY A 4 -7.63 8.83 6.50
N PRO A 5 -6.99 9.82 7.16
CA PRO A 5 -7.10 11.23 6.77
C PRO A 5 -6.65 11.44 5.32
N LEU A 6 -7.36 12.29 4.57
CA LEU A 6 -6.89 12.70 3.23
C LEU A 6 -5.56 13.46 3.37
N HIS A 7 -4.50 12.90 2.80
CA HIS A 7 -3.24 13.60 2.57
C HIS A 7 -2.83 13.51 1.11
N TRP A 8 -1.92 14.38 0.69
CA TRP A 8 -1.32 14.37 -0.64
C TRP A 8 0.03 13.66 -0.59
N LYS A 9 0.29 12.81 -1.57
CA LYS A 9 1.56 12.12 -1.75
C LYS A 9 2.31 12.83 -2.87
N THR A 10 3.51 13.29 -2.56
CA THR A 10 4.44 13.84 -3.54
C THR A 10 5.34 12.73 -4.04
N VAL A 11 5.39 12.52 -5.36
CA VAL A 11 6.29 11.58 -6.01
C VAL A 11 7.31 12.32 -6.87
N LEU A 12 8.58 11.92 -6.74
CA LEU A 12 9.65 12.40 -7.60
C LEU A 12 9.73 11.48 -8.82
N ILE A 13 9.29 11.97 -9.97
CA ILE A 13 9.37 11.26 -11.25
C ILE A 13 10.69 11.66 -11.89
N THR A 14 11.57 10.67 -12.10
CA THR A 14 12.82 10.91 -12.83
C THR A 14 12.62 10.50 -14.29
N THR A 15 12.82 11.43 -15.22
CA THR A 15 12.73 11.12 -16.65
C THR A 15 14.03 10.48 -17.15
N TYR A 16 13.93 9.34 -17.83
CA TYR A 16 15.09 8.55 -18.26
C TYR A 16 15.96 9.26 -19.31
N ASP A 17 15.39 10.18 -20.08
CA ASP A 17 16.09 10.83 -21.20
C ASP A 17 16.98 12.00 -20.76
N ASN A 18 16.66 12.66 -19.64
CA ASN A 18 17.29 13.94 -19.27
C ASN A 18 17.85 13.96 -17.84
N GLY A 19 17.48 12.98 -17.00
CA GLY A 19 17.77 13.03 -15.56
C GLY A 19 17.07 14.18 -14.82
N GLU A 20 16.09 14.81 -15.47
CA GLU A 20 15.26 15.86 -14.89
C GLU A 20 14.30 15.22 -13.88
N GLN A 21 14.32 15.75 -12.66
CA GLN A 21 13.42 15.37 -11.59
C GLN A 21 12.18 16.27 -11.66
N GLU A 22 11.03 15.67 -11.91
CA GLU A 22 9.73 16.32 -11.87
C GLU A 22 9.00 15.89 -10.60
N GLU A 23 8.33 16.85 -9.95
CA GLU A 23 7.55 16.61 -8.74
C GLU A 23 6.07 16.54 -9.12
N ASP A 24 5.42 15.40 -8.90
CA ASP A 24 3.99 15.23 -9.12
C ASP A 24 3.28 14.95 -7.78
N THR A 25 2.05 15.46 -7.64
CA THR A 25 1.28 15.38 -6.39
C THR A 25 -0.07 14.70 -6.64
N GLU A 26 -0.26 13.52 -6.03
CA GLU A 26 -1.46 12.70 -6.17
C GLU A 26 -2.17 12.50 -4.81
N PRO A 27 -3.51 12.37 -4.78
CA PRO A 27 -4.22 12.07 -3.54
C PRO A 27 -3.86 10.67 -3.02
N CYS A 28 -3.35 10.54 -1.78
CA CYS A 28 -3.05 9.20 -1.24
C CYS A 28 -4.33 8.44 -0.90
N ARG A 29 -4.37 7.17 -1.31
CA ARG A 29 -5.40 6.21 -0.91
C ARG A 29 -4.89 5.25 0.18
N CYS A 30 -4.18 5.81 1.16
CA CYS A 30 -3.51 5.08 2.22
C CYS A 30 -4.52 4.33 3.12
N MET A 31 -4.18 3.10 3.53
CA MET A 31 -4.86 2.42 4.63
C MET A 31 -4.37 2.98 5.98
N ILE A 32 -5.17 2.85 7.04
CA ILE A 32 -4.76 3.27 8.39
C ILE A 32 -3.44 2.58 8.75
N GLY A 33 -2.40 3.36 9.07
CA GLY A 33 -1.08 2.87 9.50
C GLY A 33 0.05 3.08 8.49
N HIS A 34 -0.24 3.46 7.24
CA HIS A 34 0.79 3.72 6.24
C HIS A 34 1.26 5.19 6.30
N ASP A 35 2.33 5.48 7.04
CA ASP A 35 2.99 6.78 7.00
C ASP A 35 3.94 6.87 5.81
N HIS A 36 3.76 7.87 4.95
CA HIS A 36 4.76 8.24 3.95
C HIS A 36 5.50 9.44 4.50
N ASN A 37 6.38 9.23 5.48
CA ASN A 37 7.20 10.34 5.96
C ASN A 37 8.16 10.74 4.83
N ALA A 38 7.92 11.93 4.27
CA ALA A 38 8.61 12.50 3.11
C ALA A 38 10.01 13.02 3.47
N ASP A 39 10.81 12.21 4.17
CA ASP A 39 12.22 12.48 4.37
C ASP A 39 13.00 11.41 3.61
N ASN A 40 13.95 11.85 2.78
CA ASN A 40 14.78 11.03 1.89
C ASN A 40 15.83 10.22 2.68
N VAL A 41 15.41 9.69 3.82
CA VAL A 41 16.07 8.63 4.56
C VAL A 41 15.39 7.37 4.08
N ALA A 42 16.15 6.56 3.33
CA ALA A 42 15.81 5.17 3.11
C ALA A 42 15.83 4.46 4.47
N TYR A 43 14.76 4.62 5.24
CA TYR A 43 14.37 3.61 6.19
C TYR A 43 14.08 2.39 5.33
N GLU A 44 15.01 1.43 5.35
CA GLU A 44 14.67 0.04 5.12
C GLU A 44 13.52 -0.25 6.08
N TYR A 45 12.29 -0.03 5.63
CA TYR A 45 11.09 -0.37 6.40
C TYR A 45 11.25 -1.86 6.69
N PRO A 46 11.45 -2.27 7.95
CA PRO A 46 11.40 -3.68 8.26
C PRO A 46 9.97 -4.08 7.94
N ASP A 47 9.76 -4.76 6.80
CA ASP A 47 8.49 -5.28 6.31
C ASP A 47 7.28 -4.45 6.83
N ALA A 48 7.07 -3.25 6.27
CA ALA A 48 6.06 -2.29 6.71
C ALA A 48 4.77 -3.01 7.14
N GLU A 49 4.55 -3.21 8.46
CA GLU A 49 3.66 -4.21 9.08
C GLU A 49 2.61 -4.80 8.11
N CYS A 50 3.06 -5.68 7.21
CA CYS A 50 2.21 -6.29 6.22
C CYS A 50 1.37 -7.33 6.95
N LEU A 51 0.05 -7.33 6.71
CA LEU A 51 -0.80 -8.38 7.23
C LEU A 51 -0.27 -9.73 6.72
N SER A 52 -0.19 -10.71 7.62
CA SER A 52 0.13 -12.07 7.23
C SER A 52 -0.92 -12.59 6.24
N ALA A 53 -0.59 -13.59 5.43
CA ALA A 53 -1.55 -14.21 4.51
C ALA A 53 -2.80 -14.70 5.27
N SER A 54 -2.62 -15.26 6.47
CA SER A 54 -3.71 -15.72 7.33
C SER A 54 -4.60 -14.59 7.84
N ASP A 55 -4.02 -13.48 8.31
CA ASP A 55 -4.81 -12.33 8.76
C ASP A 55 -5.55 -11.66 7.60
N SER A 56 -4.89 -11.58 6.44
CA SER A 56 -5.48 -11.09 5.19
C SER A 56 -6.65 -11.97 4.75
N ALA A 57 -6.50 -13.29 4.83
CA ALA A 57 -7.54 -14.26 4.48
C ALA A 57 -8.79 -14.14 5.38
N LEU A 58 -8.61 -13.93 6.69
CA LEU A 58 -9.72 -13.73 7.62
C LEU A 58 -10.53 -12.46 7.31
N ILE A 59 -9.84 -11.36 6.99
CA ILE A 59 -10.49 -10.10 6.62
C ILE A 59 -11.18 -10.25 5.26
N TRP A 60 -10.51 -10.85 4.27
CA TRP A 60 -11.06 -11.11 2.95
C TRP A 60 -12.33 -11.98 3.00
N GLY A 61 -12.31 -13.07 3.80
CA GLY A 61 -13.48 -13.92 4.01
C GLY A 61 -14.64 -13.22 4.71
N SER A 62 -14.35 -12.37 5.70
CA SER A 62 -15.35 -11.56 6.40
C SER A 62 -15.96 -10.47 5.49
N SER A 63 -15.19 -9.97 4.53
CA SER A 63 -15.60 -8.99 3.52
C SER A 63 -16.34 -9.61 2.32
N GLY A 64 -16.68 -10.90 2.37
CA GLY A 64 -17.39 -11.57 1.27
C GLY A 64 -16.50 -11.93 0.09
N MET A 65 -15.19 -12.10 0.33
CA MET A 65 -14.18 -12.41 -0.69
C MET A 65 -14.05 -11.32 -1.77
N ASP A 66 -14.17 -10.06 -1.37
CA ASP A 66 -14.04 -8.91 -2.25
C ASP A 66 -12.56 -8.68 -2.66
N GLU A 67 -12.32 -8.49 -3.96
CA GLU A 67 -10.99 -8.33 -4.58
C GLU A 67 -10.21 -7.13 -4.00
N ASP A 68 -10.92 -6.11 -3.52
CA ASP A 68 -10.34 -4.92 -2.89
C ASP A 68 -9.70 -5.20 -1.51
N TYR A 69 -9.95 -6.38 -0.92
CA TYR A 69 -9.44 -6.78 0.40
C TYR A 69 -8.45 -7.95 0.32
N THR A 70 -7.74 -8.08 -0.81
CA THR A 70 -6.72 -9.12 -1.01
C THR A 70 -5.36 -8.76 -0.43
N PHE A 71 -5.14 -7.48 -0.08
CA PHE A 71 -3.91 -6.98 0.55
C PHE A 71 -2.60 -7.38 -0.17
N GLY A 72 -2.67 -7.59 -1.49
CA GLY A 72 -1.52 -7.96 -2.32
C GLY A 72 -1.31 -9.46 -2.51
N TYR A 73 -2.14 -10.32 -1.93
CA TYR A 73 -2.15 -11.76 -2.16
C TYR A 73 -3.13 -12.15 -3.26
N SER A 74 -2.90 -13.29 -3.90
CA SER A 74 -3.88 -13.87 -4.83
C SER A 74 -5.06 -14.51 -4.07
N GLU A 75 -6.23 -14.61 -4.71
CA GLU A 75 -7.39 -15.30 -4.12
C GLU A 75 -7.07 -16.75 -3.74
N ASP A 76 -6.24 -17.42 -4.53
CA ASP A 76 -5.82 -18.80 -4.26
C ASP A 76 -4.96 -18.90 -3.00
N GLU A 77 -4.00 -17.99 -2.81
CA GLU A 77 -3.18 -17.91 -1.60
C GLU A 77 -4.03 -17.61 -0.36
N LEU A 78 -5.03 -16.72 -0.48
CA LEU A 78 -5.93 -16.40 0.62
C LEU A 78 -6.85 -17.58 0.95
N ARG A 79 -7.32 -18.34 -0.04
CA ARG A 79 -8.12 -19.57 0.17
C ARG A 79 -7.33 -20.67 0.86
N ASP A 80 -6.04 -20.81 0.53
CA ASP A 80 -5.16 -21.79 1.17
C ASP A 80 -4.80 -21.40 2.61
N ALA A 81 -4.81 -20.10 2.92
CA ALA A 81 -4.47 -19.54 4.22
C ALA A 81 -5.65 -19.41 5.23
N MET A 82 -6.89 -19.76 4.83
CA MET A 82 -8.10 -19.79 5.69
C MET A 82 -8.19 -21.05 6.55
#